data_AF-A0A8I0FH47-F1
#
_entry.id   AF-A0A8I0FH47-F1
#
_cell.length_a   1.000
_cell.length_b   1.000
_cell.length_c   1.000
_cell.angle_alpha   90.00
_cell.angle_beta   90.00
_cell.angle_gamma   90.00
#
_symmetry.space_group_name_H-M   'P 1'
#
loop_
_entity.id
_entity.type
_entity.pdbx_description
1 polymer ?
#
loop_
_entity_poly.entity_id
_entity_poly.type
_entity_poly.pdbx_seq_one_letter_code
_entity_poly.pdbx_strand_id
1 'polypeptide(L)'
;MSTLPSDYKQIEYLYTKLCIDKYSVYNPIFNAQYIEYSHQTSFIEYFGLRNKEGVLDAIIGCYDRSNTTTAPIVGYDTDLPQKLGLYRILMAYCISRAQYKGMVLNLSSGASQFKVLRGGVPFIEYSAVYTNHLNNRLQRLIWKLLGNTLIYIGIPIMRYFKL
;
A
#
# COMPACT_ATOMS: atom_id res chain seq x y z
N MET A 1 0.16 -14.87 12.84
CA MET A 1 0.33 -14.71 14.30
C MET A 1 -0.34 -13.42 14.72
N SER A 2 -0.95 -13.36 15.90
CA SER A 2 -1.57 -12.13 16.42
C SER A 2 -0.52 -11.07 16.74
N THR A 3 -0.85 -9.82 16.46
CA THR A 3 -0.07 -8.65 16.92
C THR A 3 -0.33 -8.44 18.41
N LEU A 4 0.73 -8.13 19.16
CA LEU A 4 0.71 -7.88 20.60
C LEU A 4 0.89 -6.37 20.85
N PRO A 5 0.39 -5.83 21.98
CA PRO A 5 0.60 -4.42 22.33
C PRO A 5 2.07 -4.00 22.38
N SER A 6 2.97 -4.91 22.77
CA SER A 6 4.42 -4.68 22.78
C SER A 6 5.03 -4.48 21.39
N ASP A 7 4.31 -4.81 20.31
CA ASP A 7 4.84 -4.74 18.95
C ASP A 7 4.69 -3.37 18.29
N TYR A 8 3.82 -2.48 18.80
CA TYR A 8 3.43 -1.28 18.05
C TYR A 8 4.62 -0.37 17.69
N LYS A 9 5.59 -0.25 18.60
CA LYS A 9 6.84 0.48 18.36
C LYS A 9 7.73 -0.20 17.33
N GLN A 10 7.76 -1.53 17.34
CA GLN A 10 8.50 -2.30 16.33
C GLN A 10 7.85 -2.19 14.95
N ILE A 11 6.51 -2.19 14.88
CA ILE A 11 5.77 -2.00 13.63
C ILE A 11 6.05 -0.59 13.05
N GLU A 12 5.98 0.44 13.89
CA GLU A 12 6.36 1.82 13.53
C GLU A 12 7.80 1.87 12.99
N TYR A 13 8.74 1.23 13.68
CA TYR A 13 10.15 1.16 13.26
C TYR A 13 10.32 0.48 11.90
N LEU A 14 9.77 -0.72 11.71
CA LEU A 14 9.90 -1.49 10.47
C LEU A 14 9.25 -0.77 9.28
N TYR A 15 8.09 -0.13 9.50
CA TYR A 15 7.43 0.68 8.49
C TYR A 15 8.27 1.92 8.15
N THR A 16 8.78 2.64 9.14
CA THR A 16 9.60 3.84 8.94
C THR A 16 10.86 3.53 8.13
N LYS A 17 11.58 2.48 8.54
CA LYS A 17 12.79 2.01 7.84
C LYS A 17 12.53 1.72 6.36
N LEU A 18 11.41 1.06 6.06
CA LEU A 18 11.09 0.70 4.68
C LEU A 18 10.48 1.86 3.88
N CYS A 19 9.46 2.52 4.41
CA CYS A 19 8.62 3.47 3.66
C CYS A 19 9.15 4.89 3.70
N ILE A 20 9.76 5.32 4.81
CA ILE A 20 10.25 6.68 4.99
C ILE A 20 11.72 6.74 4.58
N ASP A 21 12.58 5.99 5.26
CA ASP A 21 14.03 6.12 5.12
C ASP A 21 14.51 5.65 3.75
N LYS A 22 13.98 4.53 3.25
CA LYS A 22 14.38 3.97 1.95
C LYS A 22 13.67 4.59 0.75
N TYR A 23 12.42 5.04 0.89
CA TYR A 23 11.63 5.52 -0.26
C TYR A 23 11.38 7.03 -0.25
N SER A 24 10.66 7.58 0.74
CA SER A 24 10.37 9.01 0.76
C SER A 24 9.83 9.51 2.10
N VAL A 25 10.31 10.68 2.53
CA VAL A 25 9.75 11.45 3.66
C VAL A 25 8.32 11.96 3.43
N TYR A 26 7.83 11.91 2.19
CA TYR A 26 6.47 12.31 1.84
C TYR A 26 5.47 11.15 1.88
N ASN A 27 5.93 9.92 2.16
CA ASN A 27 5.01 8.83 2.40
C ASN A 27 4.22 9.05 3.72
N PRO A 28 3.01 8.48 3.85
CA PRO A 28 2.26 8.56 5.09
C PRO A 28 3.09 8.11 6.28
N ILE A 29 3.09 8.87 7.38
CA ILE A 29 3.82 8.54 8.59
C ILE A 29 2.84 7.91 9.58
N PHE A 30 3.07 6.63 9.92
CA PHE A 30 2.26 5.90 10.90
C PHE A 30 3.08 5.73 12.18
N ASN A 31 2.62 6.34 13.28
CA ASN A 31 3.22 6.18 14.59
C ASN A 31 2.60 5.02 15.37
N ALA A 32 3.23 4.59 16.47
CA ALA A 32 2.71 3.50 17.30
C ALA A 32 1.27 3.73 17.81
N GLN A 33 0.84 4.98 18.03
CA GLN A 33 -0.53 5.28 18.46
C GLN A 33 -1.56 4.97 17.36
N TYR A 34 -1.24 5.29 16.11
CA TYR A 34 -2.06 4.92 14.96
C TYR A 34 -2.10 3.39 14.78
N ILE A 35 -0.95 2.71 14.93
CA ILE A 35 -0.88 1.25 14.86
C ILE A 35 -1.74 0.62 15.95
N GLU A 36 -1.63 1.10 17.18
CA GLU A 36 -2.46 0.67 18.31
C GLU A 36 -3.94 0.83 18.01
N TYR A 37 -4.37 2.04 17.63
CA TYR A 37 -5.76 2.34 17.34
C TYR A 37 -6.31 1.46 16.22
N SER A 38 -5.58 1.34 15.11
CA SER A 38 -6.01 0.55 13.95
C SER A 38 -6.04 -0.95 14.25
N HIS A 39 -5.16 -1.45 15.12
CA HIS A 39 -5.18 -2.83 15.58
C HIS A 39 -6.35 -3.11 16.53
N GLN A 40 -6.54 -2.28 17.56
CA GLN A 40 -7.61 -2.44 18.56
C GLN A 40 -9.01 -2.34 17.96
N THR A 41 -9.19 -1.48 16.95
CA THR A 41 -10.46 -1.33 16.24
C THR A 41 -10.69 -2.38 15.16
N SER A 42 -9.72 -3.27 14.90
CA SER A 42 -9.71 -4.18 13.75
C SER A 42 -9.92 -3.47 12.41
N PHE A 43 -9.61 -2.17 12.35
CA PHE A 43 -9.64 -1.38 11.13
C PHE A 43 -8.55 -1.83 10.16
N ILE A 44 -7.40 -2.26 10.69
CA ILE A 44 -6.32 -2.90 9.94
C ILE A 44 -6.07 -4.29 10.52
N GLU A 45 -6.01 -5.30 9.66
CA GLU A 45 -5.62 -6.66 10.02
C GLU A 45 -4.11 -6.84 9.82
N TYR A 46 -3.40 -7.17 10.89
CA TYR A 46 -1.94 -7.27 10.87
C TYR A 46 -1.44 -8.71 10.82
N PHE A 47 -0.37 -8.93 10.06
CA PHE A 47 0.37 -10.18 10.02
C PHE A 47 1.87 -9.90 10.11
N GLY A 48 2.51 -10.50 11.12
CA GLY A 48 3.92 -10.33 11.39
C GLY A 48 4.72 -11.64 11.32
N LEU A 49 5.99 -11.53 10.92
CA LEU A 49 6.99 -12.59 11.01
C LEU A 49 7.92 -12.26 12.17
N ARG A 50 8.14 -13.23 13.06
CA ARG A 50 9.02 -13.09 14.22
C ARG A 50 10.27 -13.93 14.07
N ASN A 51 11.38 -13.44 14.60
CA ASN A 51 12.59 -14.22 14.82
C ASN A 51 12.45 -15.16 16.03
N LYS A 52 13.53 -15.89 16.33
CA LYS A 52 13.57 -16.88 17.42
C LYS A 52 13.41 -16.23 18.80
N GLU A 53 13.77 -14.97 18.91
CA GLU A 53 13.67 -14.13 20.10
C GLU A 53 12.27 -13.53 20.27
N GLY A 54 11.36 -13.78 19.32
CA GLY A 54 9.98 -13.30 19.35
C GLY A 54 9.80 -11.84 18.88
N VAL A 55 10.85 -11.21 18.37
CA VAL A 55 10.79 -9.84 17.83
C VAL A 55 10.34 -9.87 16.38
N LEU A 56 9.54 -8.88 15.95
CA LEU A 56 9.10 -8.78 14.56
C LEU A 56 10.27 -8.39 13.64
N ASP A 57 10.52 -9.23 12.64
CA ASP A 57 11.42 -8.94 11.51
C ASP A 57 10.66 -8.35 10.32
N ALA A 58 9.35 -8.62 10.22
CA ALA A 58 8.51 -8.16 9.12
C ALA A 58 7.05 -8.00 9.56
N ILE A 59 6.35 -7.05 8.95
CA ILE A 59 4.96 -6.72 9.23
C ILE A 59 4.23 -6.33 7.94
N ILE A 60 2.97 -6.76 7.83
CA ILE A 60 2.02 -6.24 6.86
C ILE A 60 0.68 -5.97 7.52
N GLY A 61 0.07 -4.82 7.22
CA GLY A 61 -1.27 -4.44 7.63
C GLY A 61 -2.18 -4.35 6.41
N CYS A 62 -3.28 -5.09 6.44
CA CYS A 62 -4.28 -5.14 5.36
C CYS A 62 -5.52 -4.33 5.74
N TYR A 63 -5.97 -3.50 4.81
CA TYR A 63 -7.19 -2.70 4.92
C TYR A 63 -8.23 -3.19 3.93
N ASP A 64 -9.42 -3.51 4.42
CA ASP A 64 -10.54 -3.99 3.60
C ASP A 64 -11.57 -2.88 3.41
N ARG A 65 -11.96 -2.62 2.16
CA ARG A 65 -13.04 -1.69 1.82
C ARG A 65 -13.88 -2.24 0.68
N SER A 66 -15.17 -2.44 0.93
CA SER A 66 -16.10 -3.06 -0.02
C SER A 66 -15.55 -4.42 -0.50
N ASN A 67 -15.32 -4.61 -1.80
CA ASN A 67 -14.77 -5.85 -2.36
C ASN A 67 -13.24 -5.80 -2.60
N THR A 68 -12.56 -4.75 -2.11
CA THR A 68 -11.14 -4.52 -2.38
C THR A 68 -10.35 -4.53 -1.06
N THR A 69 -9.18 -5.16 -1.08
CA THR A 69 -8.22 -5.13 0.01
C THR A 69 -6.91 -4.48 -0.45
N THR A 70 -6.29 -3.68 0.41
CA THR A 70 -5.00 -3.04 0.18
C THR A 70 -4.06 -3.32 1.35
N ALA A 71 -2.76 -3.10 1.16
CA ALA A 71 -1.74 -3.30 2.20
C ALA A 71 -0.98 -1.99 2.47
N PRO A 72 -1.60 -0.99 3.14
CA PRO A 72 -1.00 0.33 3.34
C PRO A 72 0.22 0.31 4.29
N ILE A 73 0.32 -0.71 5.14
CA ILE A 73 1.43 -0.86 6.08
C ILE A 73 2.24 -2.07 5.65
N VAL A 74 3.46 -1.85 5.18
CA VAL A 74 4.44 -2.91 4.92
C VAL A 74 5.76 -2.45 5.53
N GLY A 75 6.41 -3.32 6.28
CA GLY A 75 7.72 -3.05 6.88
C GLY A 75 8.49 -4.34 7.07
N TYR A 76 9.80 -4.31 6.89
CA TYR A 76 10.67 -5.42 7.24
C TYR A 76 12.08 -4.91 7.51
N ASP A 77 12.85 -5.68 8.27
CA ASP A 77 14.23 -5.33 8.54
C ASP A 77 15.07 -5.50 7.27
N THR A 78 15.48 -4.37 6.70
CA THR A 78 16.27 -4.32 5.46
C THR A 78 17.73 -4.72 5.67
N ASP A 79 18.20 -4.81 6.92
CA ASP A 79 19.57 -5.21 7.23
C ASP A 79 19.71 -6.74 7.27
N LEU A 80 18.58 -7.46 7.32
CA LEU A 80 18.56 -8.90 7.25
C LEU A 80 18.82 -9.42 5.82
N PRO A 81 19.44 -10.62 5.67
CA PRO A 81 19.75 -11.17 4.36
C PRO A 81 18.51 -11.33 3.47
N GLN A 82 18.57 -10.80 2.24
CA GLN A 82 17.48 -10.88 1.26
C GLN A 82 17.01 -12.32 0.98
N LYS A 83 17.89 -13.31 1.12
CA LYS A 83 17.58 -14.75 0.98
C LYS A 83 16.49 -15.24 1.94
N LEU A 84 16.25 -14.54 3.05
CA LEU A 84 15.14 -14.83 3.97
C LEU A 84 13.77 -14.54 3.34
N GLY A 85 13.71 -13.72 2.28
CA GLY A 85 12.50 -13.54 1.48
C GLY A 85 11.35 -12.87 2.23
N LEU A 86 11.61 -12.09 3.28
CA LEU A 86 10.60 -11.47 4.15
C LEU A 86 9.48 -10.77 3.35
N TYR A 87 9.85 -9.90 2.40
CA TYR A 87 8.88 -9.23 1.52
C TYR A 87 8.04 -10.23 0.71
N ARG A 88 8.64 -11.30 0.18
CA ARG A 88 7.92 -12.31 -0.62
C ARG A 88 6.89 -13.05 0.25
N ILE A 89 7.22 -13.34 1.50
CA ILE A 89 6.31 -13.98 2.46
C ILE A 89 5.15 -13.05 2.79
N LEU A 90 5.41 -11.77 3.09
CA LEU A 90 4.35 -10.79 3.35
C LEU A 90 3.39 -10.66 2.15
N MET A 91 3.93 -10.61 0.93
CA MET A 91 3.12 -10.51 -0.28
C MET A 91 2.32 -11.79 -0.56
N ALA A 92 2.90 -12.96 -0.31
CA ALA A 92 2.19 -14.23 -0.40
C ALA A 92 1.02 -14.30 0.59
N TYR A 93 1.22 -13.80 1.82
CA TYR A 93 0.15 -13.68 2.80
C TYR A 93 -1.00 -12.79 2.28
N CYS A 94 -0.72 -11.58 1.76
CA CYS A 94 -1.77 -10.72 1.21
C CYS A 94 -2.55 -11.35 0.06
N ILE A 95 -1.86 -12.03 -0.85
CA ILE A 95 -2.50 -12.72 -1.99
C ILE A 95 -3.39 -13.84 -1.47
N SER A 96 -2.86 -14.69 -0.59
CA SER A 96 -3.62 -15.80 0.00
C SER A 96 -4.83 -15.31 0.79
N ARG A 97 -4.69 -14.21 1.54
CA ARG A 97 -5.78 -13.60 2.30
C ARG A 97 -6.86 -13.03 1.39
N ALA A 98 -6.48 -12.28 0.35
CA ALA A 98 -7.42 -11.72 -0.61
C ALA A 98 -8.18 -12.84 -1.34
N GLN A 99 -7.48 -13.91 -1.75
CA GLN A 99 -8.08 -15.08 -2.35
C GLN A 99 -9.07 -15.77 -1.40
N TYR A 100 -8.67 -16.00 -0.13
CA TYR A 100 -9.53 -16.60 0.88
C TYR A 100 -10.80 -15.79 1.14
N LYS A 101 -10.69 -14.45 1.15
CA LYS A 101 -11.83 -13.53 1.35
C LYS A 101 -12.63 -13.27 0.06
N GLY A 102 -12.19 -13.75 -1.11
CA GLY A 102 -12.82 -13.45 -2.40
C GLY A 102 -12.73 -11.97 -2.79
N MET A 103 -11.68 -11.26 -2.38
CA MET A 103 -11.51 -9.82 -2.59
C MET A 103 -10.50 -9.50 -3.70
N VAL A 104 -10.68 -8.36 -4.35
CA VAL A 104 -9.69 -7.78 -5.26
C VAL A 104 -8.53 -7.22 -4.45
N LEU A 105 -7.31 -7.66 -4.74
CA LEU A 105 -6.10 -7.13 -4.10
C LEU A 105 -5.54 -5.95 -4.91
N ASN A 106 -5.64 -4.73 -4.37
CA ASN A 106 -5.00 -3.55 -4.95
C ASN A 106 -3.72 -3.22 -4.15
N LEU A 107 -2.56 -3.36 -4.79
CA LEU A 107 -1.23 -3.08 -4.21
C LEU A 107 -0.66 -1.72 -4.65
N SER A 108 -1.52 -0.79 -5.05
CA SER A 108 -1.20 0.55 -5.53
C SER A 108 -0.25 0.54 -6.75
N SER A 109 0.36 1.68 -7.03
CA SER A 109 1.37 1.87 -8.08
C SER A 109 2.77 1.44 -7.62
N GLY A 110 3.74 1.40 -8.54
CA GLY A 110 5.14 1.04 -8.26
C GLY A 110 5.45 -0.46 -8.30
N ALA A 111 6.73 -0.82 -8.49
CA ALA A 111 7.22 -2.19 -8.64
C ALA A 111 6.42 -3.03 -9.68
N SER A 112 6.05 -2.42 -10.81
CA SER A 112 5.16 -3.02 -11.82
C SER A 112 5.66 -4.38 -12.31
N GLN A 113 6.95 -4.50 -12.65
CA GLN A 113 7.56 -5.77 -13.05
C GLN A 113 7.37 -6.86 -11.98
N PHE A 114 7.58 -6.54 -10.70
CA PHE A 114 7.42 -7.49 -9.60
C PHE A 114 5.96 -7.91 -9.37
N LYS A 115 5.01 -7.01 -9.63
CA LYS A 115 3.57 -7.27 -9.52
C LYS A 115 3.08 -8.18 -10.64
N VAL A 116 3.55 -7.96 -11.87
CA VAL A 116 3.19 -8.79 -13.02
C VAL A 116 3.67 -10.23 -12.83
N LEU A 117 4.88 -10.43 -12.27
CA LEU A 117 5.44 -11.77 -12.00
C LEU A 117 4.59 -12.63 -11.05
N ARG A 118 3.66 -12.04 -10.30
CA ARG A 118 2.73 -12.74 -9.39
C ARG A 118 1.27 -12.63 -9.81
N GLY A 119 1.00 -12.40 -11.09
CA GLY A 119 -0.35 -12.34 -11.66
C GLY A 119 -1.04 -10.99 -11.55
N GLY A 120 -0.33 -9.93 -11.20
CA GLY A 120 -0.87 -8.57 -11.16
C GLY A 120 -1.29 -8.10 -12.55
N VAL A 121 -2.52 -7.60 -12.66
CA VAL A 121 -3.06 -7.01 -13.89
C VAL A 121 -2.98 -5.49 -13.78
N PRO A 122 -2.41 -4.78 -14.77
CA PRO A 122 -2.38 -3.32 -14.78
C PRO A 122 -3.81 -2.75 -14.76
N PHE A 123 -4.01 -1.70 -13.97
CA PHE A 123 -5.29 -1.02 -13.87
C PHE A 123 -5.06 0.49 -13.79
N ILE A 124 -5.89 1.28 -14.49
CA ILE A 124 -5.81 2.73 -14.46
C ILE A 124 -6.56 3.25 -13.23
N GLU A 125 -5.85 3.92 -12.34
CA GLU A 125 -6.44 4.62 -11.20
C GLU A 125 -6.82 6.06 -11.59
N TYR A 126 -7.99 6.51 -11.14
CA TYR A 126 -8.50 7.85 -11.43
C TYR A 126 -8.70 8.63 -10.14
N SER A 127 -8.32 9.91 -10.16
CA SER A 127 -8.66 10.86 -9.10
C SER A 127 -9.94 11.59 -9.46
N ALA A 128 -10.98 11.46 -8.63
CA ALA A 128 -12.20 12.24 -8.77
C ALA A 128 -12.01 13.62 -8.11
N VAL A 129 -12.02 14.69 -8.91
CA VAL A 129 -11.82 16.06 -8.44
C VAL A 129 -13.13 16.84 -8.55
N TYR A 130 -13.71 17.24 -7.42
CA TYR A 130 -14.92 18.06 -7.38
C TYR A 130 -14.57 19.53 -7.61
N THR A 131 -14.90 20.09 -8.77
CA THR A 131 -14.53 21.48 -9.11
C THR A 131 -15.66 22.50 -8.93
N ASN A 132 -16.88 22.07 -8.59
CA ASN A 132 -18.04 22.98 -8.59
C ASN A 132 -18.03 24.00 -7.45
N HIS A 133 -17.17 23.82 -6.45
CA HIS A 133 -16.95 24.80 -5.37
C HIS A 133 -16.03 25.96 -5.80
N LEU A 134 -15.32 25.85 -6.92
CA LEU A 134 -14.38 26.88 -7.36
C LEU A 134 -15.12 28.05 -8.01
N ASN A 135 -15.09 29.24 -7.43
CA ASN A 135 -15.83 30.40 -7.98
C ASN A 135 -15.23 30.95 -9.29
N ASN A 136 -13.94 30.66 -9.55
CA ASN A 136 -13.25 31.10 -10.75
C ASN A 136 -13.48 30.14 -11.92
N ARG A 137 -14.08 30.63 -13.02
CA ARG A 137 -14.32 29.86 -14.25
C ARG A 137 -13.02 29.35 -14.89
N LEU A 138 -11.93 30.13 -14.82
CA LEU A 138 -10.62 29.72 -15.34
C LEU A 138 -10.06 28.53 -14.57
N GLN A 139 -10.18 28.52 -13.24
CA GLN A 139 -9.72 27.38 -12.43
C GLN A 139 -10.48 26.09 -12.77
N ARG A 140 -11.81 26.18 -12.93
CA ARG A 140 -12.61 25.03 -13.39
C ARG A 140 -12.17 24.56 -14.78
N LEU A 141 -11.89 25.49 -15.69
CA LEU A 141 -11.43 25.17 -17.04
C LEU A 141 -10.09 24.44 -17.01
N ILE A 142 -9.12 24.91 -16.22
CA ILE A 142 -7.81 24.27 -16.08
C ILE A 142 -7.96 22.83 -15.60
N TRP A 143 -8.77 22.57 -14.57
CA TRP A 143 -9.03 21.21 -14.09
C TRP A 143 -9.69 20.31 -15.14
N LYS A 144 -10.65 20.85 -15.90
CA LYS A 144 -11.28 20.11 -17.01
C LYS A 144 -10.28 19.79 -18.12
N LEU A 145 -9.43 20.75 -18.49
CA LEU A 145 -8.40 20.55 -19.51
C LEU A 145 -7.36 19.52 -19.07
N LEU A 146 -6.94 19.57 -17.80
CA LEU A 146 -6.04 18.57 -17.23
C LEU A 146 -6.67 17.18 -17.25
N GLY A 147 -7.91 17.05 -16.77
CA GLY A 147 -8.65 15.79 -16.78
C GLY A 147 -8.79 15.21 -18.19
N ASN A 148 -9.20 16.04 -19.15
CA ASN A 148 -9.32 15.62 -20.55
C ASN A 148 -7.96 15.21 -21.14
N THR A 149 -6.90 15.96 -20.86
CA THR A 149 -5.55 15.62 -21.32
C THR A 149 -5.11 14.26 -20.77
N LEU A 150 -5.31 14.01 -19.48
CA LEU A 150 -4.95 12.73 -18.87
C LEU A 150 -5.78 11.57 -19.44
N ILE A 151 -7.08 11.76 -19.66
CA ILE A 151 -7.97 10.71 -20.18
C ILE A 151 -7.69 10.39 -21.66
N TYR A 152 -7.58 11.42 -22.50
CA TYR A 152 -7.53 11.24 -23.96
C TYR A 152 -6.11 11.14 -24.52
N ILE A 153 -5.08 11.56 -23.76
CA ILE A 153 -3.67 11.48 -24.18
C ILE A 153 -2.90 10.57 -23.23
N GLY A 154 -3.00 10.80 -21.92
CA GLY A 154 -2.27 10.03 -20.90
C GLY A 154 -2.59 8.54 -20.93
N ILE A 155 -3.87 8.17 -20.89
CA ILE A 155 -4.30 6.75 -20.88
C ILE A 155 -3.86 6.01 -22.15
N PRO A 156 -4.07 6.53 -23.38
CA PRO A 156 -3.56 5.88 -24.58
C PRO A 156 -2.05 5.65 -24.56
N ILE A 157 -1.27 6.63 -24.10
CA ILE A 157 0.19 6.50 -23.95
C ILE A 157 0.53 5.37 -22.96
N MET A 158 -0.08 5.37 -21.77
CA MET A 158 0.16 4.33 -20.76
C MET A 158 -0.17 2.93 -21.28
N ARG A 159 -1.29 2.79 -22.00
CA ARG A 159 -1.70 1.51 -22.61
C ARG A 159 -0.73 1.06 -23.72
N TYR A 160 -0.28 2.00 -24.56
CA TYR A 160 0.67 1.70 -25.63
C TYR A 160 2.00 1.17 -25.08
N PHE A 161 2.52 1.81 -24.03
CA PHE A 161 3.79 1.43 -23.41
C PHE A 161 3.66 0.33 -22.33
N LYS A 162 2.43 -0.14 -22.03
CA LYS A 162 2.15 -1.13 -20.98
C LYS A 162 2.75 -0.73 -19.61
N LEU A 163 2.60 0.56 -19.27
CA LEU A 163 3.06 1.14 -18.00
C LEU A 163 2.17 0.74 -16.83
#